data_AF-X0W514-F1
#
_entry.id   AF-X0W514-F1
#
_cell.length_a   1.000
_cell.length_b   1.000
_cell.length_c   1.000
_cell.angle_alpha   90.00
_cell.angle_beta   90.00
_cell.angle_gamma   90.00
#
_symmetry.space_group_name_H-M   'P 1'
#
loop_
_entity.id
_entity.type
_entity.pdbx_description
1 polymer ?
#
loop_
_entity_poly.entity_id
_entity_poly.type
_entity_poly.pdbx_seq_one_letter_code
_entity_poly.pdbx_strand_id
1 'polypeptide(L)'
;FEFTRDIFNVRLGPDGQEVIVSYKPKHPEAVKFSEQDLKEKANGIIREMTAAKDRGDKVIFYSAIIGSIPGQMETAVQLLKVYVDHLRKGYQKSFIINPAEHFVSGMDADDLMYMWEVVQRSGLIDIWRFQTVEDIETSFGLLNREVAPEWLGKDATYSTGCTKEMKLAIEVQREHPEMQIIGPAKERFLRRSEYGIGKLYDRQLSDISLP
;
A
#
# COMPACT_ATOMS: atom_id res chain seq x y z
N PHE A 1 -16.70 -20.10 -0.04
CA PHE A 1 -15.76 -19.31 0.79
C PHE A 1 -14.59 -20.22 1.08
N GLU A 2 -13.41 -19.88 0.57
CA GLU A 2 -12.17 -20.64 0.78
C GLU A 2 -11.32 -19.87 1.79
N PHE A 3 -10.70 -20.58 2.74
CA PHE A 3 -9.89 -19.97 3.78
C PHE A 3 -8.46 -19.75 3.27
N THR A 4 -7.96 -18.53 3.37
CA THR A 4 -6.56 -18.19 3.02
C THR A 4 -5.57 -18.56 4.13
N ARG A 5 -6.08 -18.88 5.32
CA ARG A 5 -5.31 -19.26 6.50
C ARG A 5 -5.98 -20.41 7.22
N ASP A 6 -5.18 -21.14 7.99
CA ASP A 6 -5.66 -22.16 8.90
C ASP A 6 -6.52 -21.50 9.98
N ILE A 7 -7.76 -21.97 10.13
CA ILE A 7 -8.68 -21.44 11.14
C ILE A 7 -8.94 -22.51 12.19
N PHE A 8 -8.61 -22.17 13.43
CA PHE A 8 -9.09 -22.87 14.61
C PHE A 8 -10.28 -22.10 15.16
N ASN A 9 -11.45 -22.73 15.13
CA ASN A 9 -12.62 -22.24 15.83
C ASN A 9 -12.76 -23.01 17.13
N VAL A 10 -12.58 -22.30 18.23
CA VAL A 10 -12.77 -22.82 19.59
C VAL A 10 -14.10 -22.27 20.09
N ARG A 11 -15.04 -23.16 20.41
CA ARG A 11 -16.34 -22.80 20.95
C ARG A 11 -16.75 -23.77 22.04
N LEU A 12 -17.62 -23.33 22.93
CA LEU A 12 -18.28 -24.27 23.84
C LEU A 12 -19.33 -25.08 23.08
N GLY A 13 -19.51 -26.33 23.52
CA GLY A 13 -20.63 -27.17 23.12
C GLY A 13 -21.96 -26.54 23.56
N PRO A 14 -23.09 -27.03 23.02
CA PRO A 14 -24.42 -26.48 23.33
C PRO A 14 -24.76 -26.49 24.83
N ASP A 15 -24.14 -27.38 25.61
CA ASP A 15 -24.31 -27.54 27.05
C ASP A 15 -23.31 -26.72 27.89
N GLY A 16 -22.36 -26.03 27.25
CA GLY A 16 -21.33 -25.25 27.92
C GLY A 16 -20.24 -26.08 28.63
N GLN A 17 -20.28 -27.41 28.56
CA GLN A 17 -19.37 -28.29 29.29
C GLN A 17 -18.25 -28.85 28.42
N GLU A 18 -18.49 -28.98 27.11
CA GLU A 18 -17.46 -29.38 26.16
C GLU A 18 -16.81 -28.17 25.48
N VAL A 19 -15.51 -28.25 25.22
CA VAL A 19 -14.82 -27.32 24.31
C VAL A 19 -14.67 -28.01 22.96
N ILE A 20 -15.38 -27.50 21.95
CA ILE A 20 -15.29 -27.96 20.58
C ILE A 20 -14.23 -27.13 19.86
N VAL A 21 -13.15 -27.78 19.45
CA VAL A 21 -12.16 -27.21 18.54
C VAL A 21 -12.41 -27.76 17.14
N SER A 22 -12.79 -26.89 16.22
CA SER A 22 -12.91 -27.25 14.80
C SER A 22 -11.80 -26.60 13.99
N TYR A 23 -11.11 -27.41 13.20
CA TYR A 23 -10.06 -26.98 12.31
C TYR A 23 -10.61 -26.88 10.88
N LYS A 24 -10.38 -25.73 10.25
CA LYS A 24 -10.64 -25.54 8.83
C LYS A 24 -9.31 -25.28 8.14
N PRO A 25 -8.82 -26.23 7.33
CA PRO A 25 -7.55 -26.07 6.65
C PRO A 25 -7.65 -24.92 5.65
N LYS A 26 -6.53 -24.22 5.46
CA LYS A 26 -6.40 -23.29 4.35
C LYS A 26 -6.54 -24.03 3.00
N HIS A 27 -6.97 -23.31 1.98
CA HIS A 27 -7.00 -23.84 0.62
C HIS A 27 -5.59 -24.25 0.16
N PRO A 28 -5.39 -25.38 -0.55
CA PRO A 28 -4.06 -25.80 -1.00
C PRO A 28 -3.35 -24.78 -1.90
N GLU A 29 -4.12 -23.96 -2.63
CA GLU A 29 -3.59 -22.88 -3.47
C GLU A 29 -3.31 -21.59 -2.70
N ALA A 30 -3.61 -21.53 -1.40
CA ALA A 30 -3.26 -20.41 -0.54
C ALA A 30 -1.75 -20.39 -0.29
N VAL A 31 -1.04 -19.65 -1.15
CA VAL A 31 0.37 -19.29 -0.99
C VAL A 31 0.53 -18.49 0.29
N LYS A 32 1.48 -18.89 1.14
CA LYS A 32 1.88 -18.12 2.31
C LYS A 32 3.33 -17.74 2.10
N PHE A 33 3.61 -16.45 1.99
CA PHE A 33 4.99 -15.97 1.95
C PHE A 33 5.59 -16.12 3.34
N SER A 34 6.76 -16.73 3.44
CA SER A 34 7.54 -16.66 4.68
C SER A 34 8.17 -15.29 4.82
N GLU A 35 8.54 -14.90 6.05
CA GLU A 35 9.29 -13.66 6.28
C GLU A 35 10.59 -13.62 5.45
N GLN A 36 11.23 -14.78 5.26
CA GLN A 36 12.42 -14.91 4.42
C GLN A 36 12.11 -14.60 2.95
N ASP A 37 10.99 -15.13 2.41
CA ASP A 37 10.59 -14.85 1.01
C ASP A 37 10.32 -13.35 0.80
N LEU A 38 9.67 -12.70 1.78
CA LEU A 38 9.40 -11.26 1.74
C LEU A 38 10.68 -10.44 1.81
N LYS A 39 11.62 -10.82 2.69
CA LYS A 39 12.95 -10.18 2.76
C LYS A 39 13.72 -10.34 1.45
N GLU A 40 13.69 -11.52 0.84
CA GLU A 40 14.37 -11.75 -0.43
C GLU A 40 13.80 -10.89 -1.56
N LYS A 41 12.47 -10.73 -1.60
CA LYS A 41 11.80 -9.79 -2.52
C LYS A 41 12.22 -8.35 -2.26
N ALA A 42 12.17 -7.90 -1.00
CA ALA A 42 12.60 -6.56 -0.62
C ALA A 42 14.06 -6.32 -1.01
N ASN A 43 14.96 -7.27 -0.75
CA ASN A 43 16.36 -7.22 -1.14
C ASN A 43 16.57 -7.20 -2.66
N GLY A 44 15.65 -7.79 -3.44
CA GLY A 44 15.62 -7.63 -4.89
C GLY A 44 15.41 -6.17 -5.29
N ILE A 45 14.36 -5.55 -4.76
CA ILE A 45 14.02 -4.15 -5.03
C ILE A 45 15.15 -3.21 -4.57
N ILE A 46 15.70 -3.45 -3.39
CA ILE A 46 16.84 -2.68 -2.85
C ILE A 46 18.04 -2.74 -3.81
N ARG A 47 18.37 -3.92 -4.35
CA ARG A 47 19.46 -4.06 -5.34
C ARG A 47 19.21 -3.24 -6.60
N GLU A 48 17.96 -3.20 -7.10
CA GLU A 48 17.60 -2.39 -8.25
C GLU A 48 17.74 -0.89 -7.94
N MET A 49 17.30 -0.45 -6.76
CA MET A 49 17.45 0.93 -6.29
C MET A 49 18.93 1.31 -6.15
N THR A 50 19.76 0.45 -5.57
CA THR A 50 21.21 0.67 -5.47
C THR A 50 21.83 0.82 -6.86
N ALA A 51 21.54 -0.11 -7.78
CA ALA A 51 22.04 -0.05 -9.15
C ALA A 51 21.58 1.22 -9.88
N ALA A 52 20.38 1.73 -9.59
CA ALA A 52 19.90 3.00 -10.12
C ALA A 52 20.71 4.19 -9.59
N LYS A 53 20.96 4.24 -8.28
CA LYS A 53 21.81 5.28 -7.67
C LYS A 53 23.24 5.24 -8.23
N ASP A 54 23.80 4.05 -8.45
CA ASP A 54 25.14 3.89 -9.04
C ASP A 54 25.24 4.46 -10.46
N ARG A 55 24.11 4.49 -11.21
CA ARG A 55 24.01 5.13 -12.54
C ARG A 55 23.72 6.64 -12.47
N GLY A 56 23.63 7.20 -11.26
CA GLY A 56 23.29 8.58 -10.99
C GLY A 56 21.79 8.89 -11.11
N ASP A 57 20.93 7.88 -11.10
CA ASP A 57 19.48 8.09 -11.10
C ASP A 57 19.01 8.47 -9.69
N LYS A 58 18.00 9.35 -9.61
CA LYS A 58 17.26 9.65 -8.38
C LYS A 58 16.17 8.62 -8.15
N VAL A 59 16.15 8.03 -6.96
CA VAL A 59 15.13 7.04 -6.60
C VAL A 59 13.90 7.75 -6.04
N ILE A 60 12.77 7.54 -6.70
CA ILE A 60 11.48 8.14 -6.35
C ILE A 60 10.54 7.02 -5.90
N PHE A 61 10.07 7.10 -4.66
CA PHE A 61 8.99 6.25 -4.18
C PHE A 61 7.67 7.00 -4.35
N TYR A 62 6.76 6.44 -5.16
CA TYR A 62 5.44 7.03 -5.42
C TYR A 62 4.34 6.30 -4.64
N SER A 63 3.81 6.99 -3.64
CA SER A 63 2.72 6.54 -2.76
C SER A 63 1.38 7.07 -3.27
N ALA A 64 0.41 6.18 -3.50
CA ALA A 64 -0.87 6.51 -4.11
C ALA A 64 -2.04 5.75 -3.47
N ILE A 65 -3.25 6.26 -3.67
CA ILE A 65 -4.46 5.61 -3.17
C ILE A 65 -4.64 4.25 -3.88
N ILE A 66 -4.54 3.17 -3.12
CA ILE A 66 -4.84 1.81 -3.58
C ILE A 66 -5.79 1.17 -2.56
N GLY A 67 -6.92 0.61 -3.03
CA GLY A 67 -7.89 -0.09 -2.19
C GLY A 67 -8.78 0.78 -1.28
N SER A 68 -8.40 2.03 -1.00
CA SER A 68 -9.09 2.87 -0.01
C SER A 68 -10.40 3.54 -0.49
N ILE A 69 -10.71 3.46 -1.79
CA ILE A 69 -11.99 3.92 -2.35
C ILE A 69 -12.83 2.69 -2.72
N PRO A 70 -14.01 2.49 -2.10
CA PRO A 70 -14.84 1.31 -2.34
C PRO A 70 -15.15 1.09 -3.82
N GLY A 71 -14.93 -0.14 -4.32
CA GLY A 71 -15.22 -0.51 -5.71
C GLY A 71 -14.28 0.09 -6.77
N GLN A 72 -13.22 0.82 -6.37
CA GLN A 72 -12.34 1.54 -7.29
C GLN A 72 -10.93 0.96 -7.39
N MET A 73 -10.72 -0.31 -7.01
CA MET A 73 -9.39 -0.93 -7.02
C MET A 73 -8.77 -0.96 -8.43
N GLU A 74 -9.53 -1.38 -9.44
CA GLU A 74 -9.04 -1.43 -10.82
C GLU A 74 -8.71 -0.04 -11.37
N THR A 75 -9.61 0.93 -11.13
CA THR A 75 -9.37 2.34 -11.47
C THR A 75 -8.11 2.86 -10.79
N ALA A 76 -7.91 2.58 -9.50
CA ALA A 76 -6.75 3.02 -8.74
C ALA A 76 -5.44 2.50 -9.35
N VAL A 77 -5.38 1.22 -9.68
CA VAL A 77 -4.22 0.60 -10.34
C VAL A 77 -3.98 1.21 -11.71
N GLN A 78 -5.04 1.44 -12.49
CA GLN A 78 -4.94 2.04 -13.82
C GLN A 78 -4.40 3.48 -13.78
N LEU A 79 -4.96 4.33 -12.90
CA LEU A 79 -4.52 5.72 -12.74
C LEU A 79 -3.05 5.77 -12.30
N LEU A 80 -2.69 4.96 -11.31
CA LEU A 80 -1.32 4.85 -10.81
C LEU A 80 -0.34 4.45 -11.92
N LYS A 81 -0.66 3.40 -12.68
CA LYS A 81 0.19 2.94 -13.78
C LYS A 81 0.42 4.03 -14.83
N VAL A 82 -0.65 4.67 -15.30
CA VAL A 82 -0.56 5.71 -16.33
C VAL A 82 0.21 6.92 -15.83
N TYR A 83 0.04 7.30 -14.56
CA TYR A 83 0.77 8.41 -13.98
C TYR A 83 2.26 8.11 -13.81
N VAL A 84 2.61 6.92 -13.33
CA VAL A 84 4.02 6.50 -13.20
C VAL A 84 4.68 6.46 -14.58
N ASP A 85 3.99 5.95 -15.61
CA ASP A 85 4.49 5.99 -16.98
C ASP A 85 4.66 7.43 -17.50
N HIS A 86 3.78 8.35 -17.12
CA HIS A 86 3.91 9.77 -17.41
C HIS A 86 5.15 10.38 -16.73
N LEU A 87 5.37 10.11 -15.44
CA LEU A 87 6.55 10.57 -14.71
C LEU A 87 7.84 10.02 -15.32
N ARG A 88 7.88 8.72 -15.65
CA ARG A 88 9.04 8.07 -16.28
C ARG A 88 9.42 8.71 -17.63
N LYS A 89 8.43 9.23 -18.38
CA LYS A 89 8.67 9.96 -19.63
C LYS A 89 9.12 11.40 -19.40
N GLY A 90 8.63 12.03 -18.33
CA GLY A 90 8.91 13.44 -18.02
C GLY A 90 10.23 13.66 -17.27
N TYR A 91 10.69 12.69 -16.48
CA TYR A 91 11.87 12.83 -15.62
C TYR A 91 13.08 12.10 -16.18
N GLN A 92 14.14 12.86 -16.48
CA GLN A 92 15.44 12.28 -16.79
C GLN A 92 16.13 11.82 -15.49
N LYS A 93 16.97 10.79 -15.59
CA LYS A 93 17.77 10.28 -14.46
C LYS A 93 16.94 9.99 -13.23
N SER A 94 15.83 9.26 -13.41
CA SER A 94 14.94 8.87 -12.32
C SER A 94 14.64 7.37 -12.37
N PHE A 95 14.50 6.78 -11.19
CA PHE A 95 14.06 5.41 -11.00
C PHE A 95 12.85 5.42 -10.07
N ILE A 96 11.67 5.13 -10.63
CA ILE A 96 10.39 5.26 -9.92
C ILE A 96 9.88 3.87 -9.53
N ILE A 97 9.65 3.69 -8.23
CA ILE A 97 9.06 2.49 -7.62
C ILE A 97 7.72 2.85 -6.98
N ASN A 98 6.77 1.91 -7.01
CA ASN A 98 5.48 2.07 -6.33
C ASN A 98 4.92 0.72 -5.85
N PRO A 99 4.10 0.70 -4.78
CA PRO A 99 3.55 -0.52 -4.21
C PRO A 99 2.72 -1.40 -5.14
N ALA A 100 1.97 -0.82 -6.08
CA ALA A 100 1.05 -1.60 -6.93
C ALA A 100 1.78 -2.44 -7.97
N GLU A 101 2.95 -2.02 -8.44
CA GLU A 101 3.72 -2.76 -9.46
C GLU A 101 4.28 -4.10 -8.94
N HIS A 102 4.34 -4.29 -7.61
CA HIS A 102 4.91 -5.49 -6.99
C HIS A 102 3.88 -6.35 -6.25
N PHE A 103 2.58 -6.14 -6.52
CA PHE A 103 1.52 -6.99 -5.98
C PHE A 103 1.57 -8.39 -6.64
N VAL A 104 1.74 -9.44 -5.83
CA VAL A 104 1.76 -10.83 -6.29
C VAL A 104 0.52 -11.56 -5.79
N SER A 105 -0.14 -12.32 -6.66
CA SER A 105 -1.28 -13.17 -6.27
C SER A 105 -0.89 -14.10 -5.12
N GLY A 106 -1.68 -14.10 -4.04
CA GLY A 106 -1.41 -14.87 -2.83
C GLY A 106 -0.69 -14.11 -1.70
N MET A 107 -0.21 -12.89 -1.96
CA MET A 107 0.33 -12.01 -0.92
C MET A 107 -0.81 -11.27 -0.22
N ASP A 108 -0.87 -11.31 1.11
CA ASP A 108 -1.84 -10.51 1.84
C ASP A 108 -1.35 -9.07 2.10
N ALA A 109 -2.22 -8.23 2.65
CA ALA A 109 -1.88 -6.82 2.88
C ALA A 109 -0.76 -6.65 3.92
N ASP A 110 -0.66 -7.54 4.90
CA ASP A 110 0.36 -7.45 5.95
C ASP A 110 1.73 -7.86 5.40
N ASP A 111 1.78 -8.91 4.57
CA ASP A 111 2.98 -9.34 3.84
C ASP A 111 3.53 -8.21 2.96
N LEU A 112 2.64 -7.55 2.21
CA LEU A 112 2.99 -6.44 1.32
C LEU A 112 3.54 -5.26 2.13
N MET A 113 2.86 -4.88 3.21
CA MET A 113 3.29 -3.79 4.09
C MET A 113 4.66 -4.08 4.72
N TYR A 114 4.89 -5.32 5.19
CA TYR A 114 6.17 -5.72 5.77
C TYR A 114 7.31 -5.61 4.76
N MET A 115 7.13 -6.16 3.55
CA MET A 115 8.12 -6.10 2.48
C MET A 115 8.45 -4.64 2.11
N TRP A 116 7.41 -3.79 1.96
CA TRP A 116 7.61 -2.39 1.61
C TRP A 116 8.28 -1.58 2.71
N GLU A 117 7.99 -1.85 3.98
CA GLU A 117 8.68 -1.17 5.07
C GLU A 117 10.19 -1.45 5.04
N VAL A 118 10.61 -2.69 4.73
CA VAL A 118 12.03 -3.03 4.54
C VAL A 118 12.66 -2.21 3.41
N VAL A 119 11.97 -2.09 2.26
CA VAL A 119 12.44 -1.29 1.12
C VAL A 119 12.50 0.20 1.47
N GLN A 120 11.46 0.71 2.12
CA GLN A 120 11.30 2.12 2.48
C GLN A 120 12.34 2.57 3.51
N ARG A 121 12.74 1.68 4.44
CA ARG A 121 13.79 1.93 5.43
C ARG A 121 15.21 1.70 4.91
N SER A 122 15.40 1.38 3.63
CA SER A 122 16.74 1.13 3.06
C SER A 122 17.65 2.36 2.98
N GLY A 123 17.10 3.57 3.16
CA GLY A 123 17.84 4.84 3.01
C GLY A 123 18.18 5.21 1.57
N LEU A 124 17.65 4.47 0.58
CA LEU A 124 17.97 4.69 -0.84
C LEU A 124 17.03 5.69 -1.53
N ILE A 125 15.86 5.97 -0.95
CA ILE A 125 14.85 6.89 -1.51
C ILE A 125 15.37 8.33 -1.46
N ASP A 126 15.46 8.99 -2.61
CA ASP A 126 15.78 10.42 -2.69
C ASP A 126 14.52 11.29 -2.55
N ILE A 127 13.40 10.83 -3.13
CA ILE A 127 12.14 11.56 -3.16
C ILE A 127 11.00 10.61 -2.80
N TRP A 128 10.31 10.91 -1.70
CA TRP A 128 9.06 10.27 -1.33
C TRP A 128 7.89 11.15 -1.80
N ARG A 129 7.23 10.74 -2.86
CA ARG A 129 6.13 11.50 -3.47
C ARG A 129 4.79 10.86 -3.11
N PHE A 130 3.87 11.65 -2.56
CA PHE A 130 2.49 11.28 -2.32
C PHE A 130 1.59 11.83 -3.43
N GLN A 131 0.70 10.99 -3.95
CA GLN A 131 -0.29 11.33 -4.97
C GLN A 131 -1.12 12.55 -4.56
N THR A 132 -1.16 13.56 -5.43
CA THR A 132 -2.00 14.76 -5.26
C THR A 132 -3.31 14.66 -6.04
N VAL A 133 -4.19 15.67 -5.87
CA VAL A 133 -5.41 15.78 -6.68
C VAL A 133 -5.04 15.97 -8.15
N GLU A 134 -4.06 16.82 -8.44
CA GLU A 134 -3.60 17.11 -9.80
C GLU A 134 -3.00 15.88 -10.47
N ASP A 135 -2.32 15.01 -9.70
CA ASP A 135 -1.83 13.72 -10.22
C ASP A 135 -2.99 12.84 -10.71
N ILE A 136 -4.07 12.77 -9.93
CA ILE A 136 -5.28 12.00 -10.27
C ILE A 136 -5.98 12.61 -11.48
N GLU A 137 -6.18 13.94 -11.50
CA GLU A 137 -6.80 14.65 -12.63
C GLU A 137 -5.99 14.45 -13.91
N THR A 138 -4.67 14.56 -13.83
CA THR A 138 -3.76 14.28 -14.95
C THR A 138 -3.89 12.83 -15.42
N SER A 139 -3.99 11.88 -14.50
CA SER A 139 -4.16 10.45 -14.83
C SER A 139 -5.46 10.17 -15.59
N PHE A 140 -6.57 10.79 -15.16
CA PHE A 140 -7.85 10.72 -15.88
C PHE A 140 -7.75 11.35 -17.27
N GLY A 141 -7.10 12.53 -17.38
CA GLY A 141 -6.84 13.20 -18.65
C GLY A 141 -6.02 12.35 -19.62
N LEU A 142 -4.97 11.69 -19.14
CA LEU A 142 -4.14 10.77 -19.93
C LEU A 142 -4.91 9.53 -20.43
N LEU A 143 -5.99 9.17 -19.75
CA LEU A 143 -6.92 8.12 -20.16
C LEU A 143 -8.06 8.62 -21.07
N ASN A 144 -8.08 9.92 -21.40
CA ASN A 144 -9.19 10.59 -22.10
C ASN A 144 -10.54 10.38 -21.40
N ARG A 145 -10.55 10.47 -20.07
CA ARG A 145 -11.75 10.32 -19.24
C ARG A 145 -11.93 11.54 -18.35
N GLU A 146 -13.18 11.88 -18.07
CA GLU A 146 -13.49 12.82 -16.98
C GLU A 146 -13.21 12.17 -15.62
N VAL A 147 -12.89 13.00 -14.63
CA VAL A 147 -12.66 12.53 -13.25
C VAL A 147 -13.98 12.02 -12.69
N ALA A 148 -13.99 10.74 -12.33
CA ALA A 148 -15.18 10.12 -11.76
C ALA A 148 -15.54 10.77 -10.40
N PRO A 149 -16.84 10.87 -10.05
CA PRO A 149 -17.28 11.52 -8.80
C PRO A 149 -16.62 10.94 -7.54
N GLU A 150 -16.34 9.64 -7.53
CA GLU A 150 -15.67 8.94 -6.44
C GLU A 150 -14.21 9.37 -6.23
N TRP A 151 -13.61 10.08 -7.20
CA TRP A 151 -12.22 10.54 -7.17
C TRP A 151 -12.08 12.05 -7.02
N LEU A 152 -13.17 12.81 -7.15
CA LEU A 152 -13.15 14.28 -7.06
C LEU A 152 -12.56 14.75 -5.72
N GLY A 153 -11.53 15.59 -5.80
CA GLY A 153 -10.86 16.18 -4.65
C GLY A 153 -10.14 15.19 -3.73
N LYS A 154 -9.90 13.95 -4.21
CA LYS A 154 -9.14 12.95 -3.46
C LYS A 154 -7.66 13.03 -3.78
N ASP A 155 -6.85 12.73 -2.77
CA ASP A 155 -5.39 12.62 -2.83
C ASP A 155 -4.95 11.50 -1.87
N ALA A 156 -3.63 11.28 -1.75
CA ALA A 156 -3.08 10.25 -0.89
C ALA A 156 -3.58 10.29 0.57
N THR A 157 -4.09 11.42 1.08
CA THR A 157 -4.61 11.52 2.45
C THR A 157 -5.88 10.69 2.70
N TYR A 158 -6.51 10.20 1.63
CA TYR A 158 -7.65 9.28 1.70
C TYR A 158 -7.24 7.81 1.89
N SER A 159 -5.94 7.49 1.88
CA SER A 159 -5.45 6.12 2.05
C SER A 159 -4.78 5.89 3.41
N THR A 160 -5.25 4.87 4.12
CA THR A 160 -4.66 4.40 5.38
C THR A 160 -3.23 3.90 5.18
N GLY A 161 -2.92 3.34 4.01
CA GLY A 161 -1.56 2.95 3.62
C GLY A 161 -0.66 4.17 3.52
N CYS A 162 -1.08 5.19 2.76
CA CYS A 162 -0.34 6.44 2.64
C CYS A 162 -0.19 7.18 3.98
N THR A 163 -1.15 7.06 4.91
CA THR A 163 -1.01 7.60 6.27
C THR A 163 0.10 6.92 7.06
N LYS A 164 0.24 5.59 6.97
CA LYS A 164 1.36 4.86 7.58
C LYS A 164 2.69 5.25 6.92
N GLU A 165 2.69 5.31 5.60
CA GLU A 165 3.85 5.70 4.80
C GLU A 165 4.31 7.13 5.09
N MET A 166 3.41 8.09 5.35
CA MET A 166 3.78 9.46 5.74
C MET A 166 4.55 9.48 7.07
N LYS A 167 4.12 8.68 8.06
CA LYS A 167 4.86 8.56 9.33
C LYS A 167 6.25 7.99 9.09
N LEU A 168 6.33 6.93 8.27
CA LEU A 168 7.59 6.29 7.92
C LEU A 168 8.53 7.22 7.14
N ALA A 169 8.00 7.97 6.18
CA ALA A 169 8.75 8.96 5.41
C ALA A 169 9.39 10.01 6.32
N ILE A 170 8.66 10.49 7.33
CA ILE A 170 9.18 11.44 8.31
C ILE A 170 10.28 10.82 9.17
N GLU A 171 10.13 9.55 9.57
CA GLU A 171 11.17 8.82 10.31
C GLU A 171 12.44 8.68 9.47
N VAL A 172 12.33 8.19 8.24
CA VAL A 172 13.45 8.00 7.31
C VAL A 172 14.12 9.34 6.99
N GLN A 173 13.37 10.42 6.79
CA GLN A 173 13.93 11.75 6.54
C GLN A 173 14.78 12.29 7.71
N ARG A 174 14.47 11.90 8.95
CA ARG A 174 15.30 12.32 10.10
C ARG A 174 16.67 11.67 10.06
N GLU A 175 16.76 10.45 9.55
CA GLU A 175 18.01 9.71 9.36
C GLU A 175 18.72 10.11 8.05
N HIS A 176 17.95 10.56 7.05
CA HIS A 176 18.40 10.97 5.72
C HIS A 176 17.86 12.38 5.36
N PRO A 177 18.46 13.46 5.90
CA PRO A 177 17.91 14.82 5.78
C PRO A 177 17.82 15.37 4.34
N GLU A 178 18.58 14.81 3.41
CA GLU A 178 18.55 15.15 1.99
C GLU A 178 17.34 14.58 1.25
N MET A 179 16.67 13.56 1.81
CA MET A 179 15.46 13.00 1.23
C MET A 179 14.34 14.04 1.23
N GLN A 180 13.64 14.16 0.11
CA GLN A 180 12.52 15.08 -0.03
C GLN A 180 11.19 14.35 0.14
N ILE A 181 10.24 14.99 0.82
CA ILE A 181 8.85 14.54 0.87
C ILE A 181 8.00 15.54 0.09
N ILE A 182 7.27 15.06 -0.92
CA ILE A 182 6.46 15.89 -1.82
C ILE A 182 5.03 15.39 -1.81
N GLY A 183 4.05 16.29 -1.84
CA GLY A 183 2.63 15.97 -1.92
C GLY A 183 1.79 16.76 -0.92
N PRO A 184 0.64 16.23 -0.50
CA PRO A 184 -0.22 16.90 0.48
C PRO A 184 0.50 17.16 1.81
N ALA A 185 0.08 18.19 2.53
CA ALA A 185 0.65 18.54 3.83
C ALA A 185 0.45 17.40 4.86
N LYS A 186 1.50 17.07 5.64
CA LYS A 186 1.51 15.96 6.60
C LYS A 186 0.34 15.99 7.60
N GLU A 187 -0.13 17.18 7.98
CA GLU A 187 -1.25 17.39 8.91
C GLU A 187 -2.56 16.81 8.35
N ARG A 188 -2.67 16.68 7.03
CA ARG A 188 -3.87 16.12 6.38
C ARG A 188 -3.95 14.60 6.47
N PHE A 189 -2.84 13.89 6.71
CA PHE A 189 -2.81 12.43 6.82
C PHE A 189 -3.32 11.89 8.17
N LEU A 190 -3.62 12.75 9.14
CA LEU A 190 -3.99 12.37 10.51
C LEU A 190 -5.41 11.81 10.69
N ARG A 191 -6.25 11.79 9.63
CA ARG A 191 -7.70 11.46 9.77
C ARG A 191 -8.04 9.97 9.79
N ARG A 192 -7.13 9.05 9.44
CA ARG A 192 -7.43 7.62 9.23
C ARG A 192 -6.30 6.73 9.79
N SER A 193 -6.43 6.32 11.05
CA SER A 193 -5.33 5.68 11.81
C SER A 193 -5.32 4.15 11.82
N GLU A 194 -6.36 3.44 11.38
CA GLU A 194 -6.42 1.97 11.53
C GLU A 194 -7.02 1.27 10.31
N TYR A 195 -6.38 0.16 9.89
CA TYR A 195 -6.96 -0.83 8.98
C TYR A 195 -7.88 -1.76 9.77
N GLY A 196 -9.08 -2.05 9.26
CA GLY A 196 -9.85 -3.20 9.73
C GLY A 196 -9.12 -4.51 9.41
N ILE A 197 -8.92 -5.37 10.41
CA ILE A 197 -8.27 -6.69 10.25
C ILE A 197 -8.90 -7.44 9.06
N GLY A 198 -8.09 -7.73 8.04
CA GLY A 198 -8.47 -8.57 6.89
C GLY A 198 -9.22 -7.88 5.74
N LYS A 199 -9.25 -6.53 5.65
CA LYS A 199 -9.89 -5.81 4.55
C LYS A 199 -9.04 -4.66 4.01
N LEU A 200 -9.01 -4.51 2.68
CA LEU A 200 -8.38 -3.37 1.97
C LEU A 200 -9.25 -2.09 1.96
N TYR A 201 -10.41 -2.09 2.63
CA TYR A 201 -11.33 -0.96 2.70
C TYR A 201 -11.79 -0.71 4.14
N ASP A 202 -11.94 0.57 4.51
CA ASP A 202 -12.38 0.97 5.84
C ASP A 202 -13.91 1.11 5.95
N ARG A 203 -14.45 0.67 7.08
CA ARG A 203 -15.73 1.11 7.65
C ARG A 203 -15.43 2.10 8.77
N GLN A 204 -16.21 3.18 8.87
CA GLN A 204 -16.18 4.01 10.07
C GLN A 204 -16.65 3.19 11.28
N LEU A 205 -15.92 3.29 12.40
CA LEU A 205 -16.30 2.71 13.70
C LEU A 205 -17.50 3.41 14.38
N SER A 206 -18.16 4.36 13.71
CA SER A 206 -19.34 5.05 14.24
C SER A 206 -20.67 4.28 14.09
N ASP A 207 -20.68 3.14 13.40
CA ASP A 207 -21.91 2.37 13.15
C ASP A 207 -22.09 1.15 14.08
N ILE A 208 -21.34 1.10 15.19
CA ILE A 208 -21.63 0.15 16.27
C ILE A 208 -22.29 0.91 17.43
N SER A 209 -23.51 1.38 17.20
CA SER A 209 -24.47 1.48 18.29
C SER A 209 -24.81 0.05 18.71
N LEU A 210 -24.20 -0.40 19.81
CA LEU A 210 -24.67 -1.58 20.53
C LEU A 210 -26.12 -1.32 21.01
N PRO A 211 -27.01 -2.33 20.93
CA PRO A 211 -28.37 -2.23 21.46
C PRO A 211 -28.39 -2.07 22.99
#